data_AF-A0A820J3J1-F1
#
_entry.id   AF-A0A820J3J1-F1
#
_cell.length_a   1.000
_cell.length_b   1.000
_cell.length_c   1.000
_cell.angle_alpha   90.00
_cell.angle_beta   90.00
_cell.angle_gamma   90.00
#
_symmetry.space_group_name_H-M   'P 1'
#
loop_
_entity.id
_entity.type
_entity.pdbx_description
1 polymer ?
#
loop_
_entity_poly.entity_id
_entity_poly.type
_entity_poly.pdbx_seq_one_letter_code
_entity_poly.pdbx_strand_id
1 'polypeptide(L)' 'DNTLIALGKYCHQLKKLDATLCSQFSDAGFLAMAQGCHLLQRIDLEDCIAVRIKELKNKF' A
#
# COMPACT_ATOMS: atom_id res chain seq x y z
N ASP A 1 -2.78 2.44 9.10
CA ASP A 1 -2.75 3.58 8.15
C ASP A 1 -1.59 4.54 8.30
N ASN A 2 -1.29 5.02 9.51
CA ASN A 2 -0.19 5.99 9.72
C ASN A 2 1.14 5.56 9.09
N THR A 3 1.47 4.26 9.15
CA THR A 3 2.64 3.70 8.46
C THR A 3 2.60 3.91 6.95
N LEU A 4 1.47 3.59 6.30
CA LEU A 4 1.30 3.74 4.85
C LEU A 4 1.36 5.22 4.43
N ILE A 5 0.76 6.11 5.22
CA ILE A 5 0.82 7.56 5.00
C ILE A 5 2.28 8.06 5.10
N ALA A 6 3.03 7.61 6.11
CA ALA A 6 4.43 7.97 6.27
C ALA A 6 5.28 7.45 5.10
N LEU A 7 5.03 6.22 4.62
CA LEU A 7 5.70 5.67 3.44
C LEU A 7 5.42 6.52 2.20
N GLY A 8 4.16 6.90 1.95
CA GLY A 8 3.83 7.82 0.85
C GLY A 8 4.55 9.15 0.97
N LYS A 9 4.67 9.69 2.18
CA LYS A 9 5.26 11.01 2.43
C LYS A 9 6.78 11.04 2.32
N TYR A 10 7.48 9.97 2.69
CA TYR A 10 8.94 9.99 2.85
C TYR A 10 9.68 8.96 1.97
N CYS A 11 9.00 7.96 1.43
CA CYS A 11 9.60 6.84 0.71
C CYS A 11 9.23 6.84 -0.78
N HIS A 12 9.55 7.93 -1.49
CA HIS A 12 9.20 8.11 -2.92
C HIS A 12 9.86 7.08 -3.86
N GLN A 13 10.95 6.45 -3.42
CA GLN A 13 11.67 5.42 -4.18
C GLN A 13 11.25 3.99 -3.85
N LEU A 14 10.22 3.82 -3.02
CA LEU A 14 9.72 2.50 -2.65
C LEU A 14 9.18 1.77 -3.89
N LYS A 15 9.77 0.61 -4.21
CA LYS A 15 9.38 -0.22 -5.35
C LYS A 15 8.55 -1.43 -4.97
N LYS A 16 8.76 -1.96 -3.77
CA LYS A 16 8.10 -3.16 -3.28
C LYS A 16 7.69 -2.95 -1.83
N LEU A 17 6.47 -3.32 -1.48
CA LEU A 17 6.00 -3.39 -0.10
C LEU A 17 5.50 -4.80 0.17
N ASP A 18 5.96 -5.39 1.27
CA ASP A 18 5.37 -6.60 1.82
C ASP A 18 4.52 -6.19 3.02
N ALA A 19 3.22 -6.44 2.93
CA ALA A 19 2.26 -6.19 4.00
C ALA A 19 1.48 -7.47 4.34
N THR A 20 2.08 -8.64 4.08
CA THR A 20 1.51 -9.95 4.41
C THR A 20 1.04 -10.00 5.88
N LEU A 21 -0.11 -10.64 6.12
CA LEU A 21 -0.76 -10.76 7.44
C LEU A 21 -1.18 -9.44 8.12
N CYS A 22 -1.07 -8.29 7.43
CA CYS A 22 -1.50 -7.02 8.00
C CYS A 22 -3.02 -6.81 7.87
N SER A 23 -3.76 -7.11 8.93
CA SER A 23 -5.23 -6.99 8.97
C SER A 23 -5.76 -5.58 9.29
N GLN A 24 -4.88 -4.62 9.60
CA GLN A 24 -5.26 -3.29 10.11
C GLN A 24 -5.05 -2.15 9.11
N PHE A 25 -4.63 -2.45 7.88
CA PHE A 25 -4.47 -1.42 6.85
C PHE A 25 -5.77 -1.23 6.09
N SER A 26 -6.18 0.03 5.98
CA SER A 26 -7.35 0.41 5.21
C SER A 26 -6.98 0.74 3.76
N ASP A 27 -8.00 0.68 2.91
CA ASP A 27 -7.93 1.09 1.52
C ASP A 27 -7.42 2.54 1.36
N ALA A 28 -7.83 3.44 2.26
CA ALA A 28 -7.39 4.83 2.27
C ALA A 28 -5.90 4.98 2.60
N GLY A 29 -5.38 4.14 3.51
CA GLY A 29 -3.96 4.09 3.83
C GLY A 29 -3.12 3.72 2.61
N PHE A 30 -3.51 2.67 1.87
CA PHE A 30 -2.79 2.25 0.67
C PHE A 30 -2.88 3.28 -0.45
N LEU A 31 -4.03 3.94 -0.63
CA LEU A 31 -4.18 5.01 -1.60
C LEU A 31 -3.25 6.19 -1.31
N ALA A 32 -3.20 6.63 -0.05
CA ALA A 32 -2.31 7.70 0.39
C ALA A 32 -0.82 7.35 0.17
N MET A 33 -0.44 6.10 0.43
CA MET A 33 0.91 5.62 0.09
C MET A 33 1.17 5.67 -1.41
N ALA A 34 0.27 5.12 -2.23
CA ALA A 34 0.41 5.03 -3.68
C ALA A 34 0.38 6.40 -4.38
N GLN A 35 -0.07 7.45 -3.71
CA GLN A 35 0.02 8.83 -4.18
C GLN A 35 1.41 9.45 -4.00
N GLY A 36 2.25 8.90 -3.13
CA GLY A 36 3.60 9.42 -2.89
C GLY A 36 4.72 8.47 -3.31
N CYS A 37 4.44 7.17 -3.38
CA CYS A 37 5.36 6.13 -3.87
C CYS A 37 5.11 5.85 -5.37
N HIS A 38 5.48 6.78 -6.25
CA HIS A 38 5.23 6.66 -7.69
C HIS A 38 6.02 5.53 -8.39
N LEU A 39 7.10 5.05 -7.77
CA LEU A 39 7.91 3.95 -8.28
C LEU A 39 7.47 2.58 -7.77
N LEU A 40 6.35 2.51 -7.05
CA LEU A 40 5.83 1.26 -6.51
C LEU A 40 5.42 0.33 -7.66
N GLN A 41 5.89 -0.91 -7.60
CA GLN A 41 5.72 -1.94 -8.65
C GLN A 41 5.03 -3.19 -8.11
N ARG A 42 5.16 -3.47 -6.81
CA ARG A 42 4.58 -4.67 -6.20
C ARG A 42 4.16 -4.38 -4.77
N ILE A 43 2.98 -4.88 -4.40
CA ILE A 43 2.54 -4.98 -3.02
C ILE A 43 2.14 -6.42 -2.76
N ASP A 44 2.69 -7.02 -1.71
CA ASP A 44 2.24 -8.30 -1.21
C ASP A 44 1.22 -8.12 -0.09
N LEU A 45 0.06 -8.76 -0.25
CA LEU A 45 -1.10 -8.63 0.64
C LEU A 45 -1.64 -10.00 1.04
N GLU A 46 -0.81 -11.04 0.94
CA GLU A 46 -1.18 -12.39 1.34
C GLU A 46 -1.73 -12.39 2.78
N ASP A 47 -2.81 -13.14 3.01
CA ASP A 47 -3.52 -13.21 4.28
C ASP A 47 -3.97 -11.87 4.91
N CYS A 48 -4.11 -10.81 4.10
CA CYS A 48 -4.76 -9.58 4.53
C CYS A 48 -6.28 -9.67 4.38
N ILE A 49 -6.98 -9.77 5.50
CA ILE A 49 -8.44 -10.01 5.54
C ILE A 49 -9.25 -8.74 5.24
N ALA A 50 -8.66 -7.55 5.45
CA ALA A 50 -9.38 -6.28 5.44
C ALA A 50 -9.23 -5.44 4.16
N VAL A 51 -8.36 -5.83 3.23
CA VAL A 51 -8.04 -5.01 2.04
C VAL A 51 -9.01 -5.34 0.91
N ARG A 52 -9.90 -4.40 0.56
CA ARG A 52 -10.99 -4.63 -0.43
C ARG A 52 -10.74 -3.97 -1.78
N ILE A 53 -9.52 -3.56 -2.05
CA ILE A 53 -9.24 -2.60 -3.10
C ILE A 53 -9.28 -3.24 -4.49
N LYS A 54 -10.28 -2.84 -5.29
CA LYS A 54 -10.34 -3.09 -6.74
C LYS A 54 -9.43 -2.13 -7.53
N GLU A 55 -9.31 -0.89 -7.07
CA GLU A 55 -8.57 0.16 -7.79
C GLU A 55 -7.04 0.04 -7.68
N LEU A 56 -6.49 -0.47 -6.58
CA LEU A 56 -5.04 -0.70 -6.47
C LEU A 56 -4.57 -1.80 -7.42
N LYS A 57 -5.38 -2.85 -7.64
CA LYS A 57 -5.08 -3.92 -8.61
C LYS A 57 -5.05 -3.41 -10.06
N ASN A 58 -5.70 -2.28 -10.36
CA ASN A 58 -5.64 -1.65 -11.69
C ASN A 58 -4.46 -0.67 -11.81
N LYS A 59 -3.75 -0.40 -10.72
CA LYS A 59 -2.63 0.55 -10.66
C LYS A 59 -1.26 -0.15 -10.63
N PHE A 60 -1.22 -1.46 -10.39
CA PHE A 60 -0.02 -2.30 -10.34
C PHE A 60 -0.20 -3.56 -11.17
#